data_AF-A0A2X0I8V3-F1
#
_entry.id   AF-A0A2X0I8V3-F1
#
_cell.length_a   1.000
_cell.length_b   1.000
_cell.length_c   1.000
_cell.angle_alpha   90.00
_cell.angle_beta   90.00
_cell.angle_gamma   90.00
#
_symmetry.space_group_name_H-M   'P 1'
#
loop_
_entity.id
_entity.type
_entity.pdbx_description
1 polymer ?
#
loop_
_entity_poly.entity_id
_entity_poly.type
_entity_poly.pdbx_seq_one_letter_code
_entity_poly.pdbx_strand_id
1 'polypeptide(L)'
;YEFGDDVLYEIHIDNDGDGRPDVSYQFRFTTHLRNRDTFLYNTGPITSLNSANWNRFQTYTVTRVEHGGRTTVLGKDLMCPPCNIGPLSTPHYEKLADAAVHHLGNRKVFAGQRAEGFYVDLGSIFDLADLRPFQSLQVFAKAMGFQNAPGVNATKELNVHSIALQVPVDELTNGCWNGTDVDNPHAVIGVWTSASRRASRIIEEGRGKDSESGPFVQVSRLGNPLFNEVLVPMARKDEWNALPPADDKRFASYVAHPELAGLLPVLYPDVFPNLEALDKSGKPRADLLAILLTGIPKGVLPDLPDFQNFTGATEADMLRLNVAIRPTAKPNILGLIGGDAAGFPNGRRVFDDVVTVELRAIAGVTYPLVDKTFKPDTAAGEITDGLDATSPKNPYLKHFPYLGVPYDGYHHPAS
;
A
#
# COMPACT_ATOMS: atom_id res chain seq x y z
N TYR A 1 -2.23 12.58 16.74
CA TYR A 1 -2.38 11.75 15.54
C TYR A 1 -3.22 12.49 14.51
N GLU A 2 -2.58 13.04 13.49
CA GLU A 2 -3.21 13.82 12.41
C GLU A 2 -2.30 13.82 11.18
N PHE A 3 -2.81 14.25 10.03
CA PHE A 3 -1.97 14.46 8.84
C PHE A 3 -1.03 15.66 9.06
N GLY A 4 0.16 15.63 8.47
CA GLY A 4 1.10 16.76 8.58
C GLY A 4 0.62 17.96 7.77
N ASP A 5 0.55 19.15 8.38
CA ASP A 5 0.26 20.40 7.69
C ASP A 5 1.44 20.84 6.76
N ASP A 6 2.63 20.31 7.04
CA ASP A 6 3.90 20.53 6.35
C ASP A 6 4.17 19.49 5.23
N VAL A 7 3.28 18.51 5.06
CA VAL A 7 3.42 17.44 4.06
C VAL A 7 2.48 17.69 2.87
N LEU A 8 2.99 17.47 1.66
CA LEU A 8 2.20 17.29 0.45
C LEU A 8 2.05 15.78 0.24
N TYR A 9 0.82 15.27 0.37
CA TYR A 9 0.52 13.87 0.07
C TYR A 9 -0.05 13.77 -1.33
N GLU A 10 0.39 12.79 -2.10
CA GLU A 10 -0.01 12.64 -3.49
C GLU A 10 -0.34 11.19 -3.84
N ILE A 11 -1.39 11.01 -4.65
CA ILE A 11 -1.67 9.76 -5.36
C ILE A 11 -1.39 10.04 -6.83
N HIS A 12 -0.44 9.30 -7.39
CA HIS A 12 0.06 9.47 -8.75
C HIS A 12 -0.47 8.38 -9.67
N ILE A 13 -0.72 8.75 -10.92
CA ILE A 13 -1.21 7.87 -11.97
C ILE A 13 -0.34 8.08 -13.21
N ASP A 14 0.28 7.00 -13.66
CA ASP A 14 0.93 6.85 -14.97
C ASP A 14 -0.06 6.11 -15.89
N ASN A 15 -0.36 6.67 -17.06
CA ASN A 15 -1.24 6.07 -18.05
C ASN A 15 -0.59 5.94 -19.44
N ASP A 16 0.73 6.08 -19.53
CA ASP A 16 1.52 5.84 -20.74
C ASP A 16 2.71 4.89 -20.57
N GLY A 17 3.03 4.51 -19.33
CA GLY A 17 4.01 3.50 -18.96
C GLY A 17 5.44 4.02 -18.82
N ASP A 18 5.66 5.33 -18.72
CA ASP A 18 7.00 5.92 -18.60
C ASP A 18 7.53 6.04 -17.15
N GLY A 19 6.72 5.65 -16.15
CA GLY A 19 7.06 5.73 -14.74
C GLY A 19 6.98 7.14 -14.15
N ARG A 20 6.33 8.09 -14.85
CA ARG A 20 6.09 9.47 -14.43
C ARG A 20 4.58 9.74 -14.33
N PRO A 21 4.16 10.69 -13.49
CA PRO A 21 2.73 10.91 -13.29
C PRO A 21 2.14 11.76 -14.43
N ASP A 22 1.13 11.22 -15.11
CA ASP A 22 0.25 11.96 -16.01
C ASP A 22 -0.84 12.71 -15.26
N VAL A 23 -1.30 12.12 -14.15
CA VAL A 23 -2.29 12.70 -13.25
C VAL A 23 -1.82 12.51 -11.82
N SER A 24 -1.94 13.55 -11.01
CA SER A 24 -1.69 13.49 -9.57
C SER A 24 -2.84 14.12 -8.79
N TYR A 25 -3.28 13.45 -7.74
CA TYR A 25 -4.22 14.00 -6.77
C TYR A 25 -3.45 14.42 -5.53
N GLN A 26 -3.40 15.73 -5.29
CA GLN A 26 -2.67 16.35 -4.19
C GLN A 26 -3.58 16.64 -3.02
N PHE A 27 -3.13 16.33 -1.82
CA PHE A 27 -3.83 16.55 -0.57
C PHE A 27 -3.00 17.47 0.33
N ARG A 28 -3.59 18.60 0.70
CA ARG A 28 -2.99 19.60 1.61
C ARG A 28 -3.89 19.77 2.82
N PHE A 29 -3.35 19.50 3.99
CA PHE A 29 -4.07 19.55 5.26
C PHE A 29 -3.80 20.85 6.01
N THR A 30 -4.74 21.25 6.86
CA THR A 30 -4.61 22.41 7.73
C THR A 30 -5.28 22.13 9.06
N THR A 31 -4.51 22.23 10.14
CA THR A 31 -5.00 22.25 11.51
C THR A 31 -5.67 23.58 11.83
N HIS A 32 -6.81 23.48 12.54
CA HIS A 32 -7.49 24.61 13.14
C HIS A 32 -7.66 24.41 14.65
N LEU A 33 -7.56 25.51 15.40
CA LEU A 33 -7.90 25.59 16.82
C LEU A 33 -8.94 26.68 17.01
N ARG A 34 -10.08 26.35 17.63
CA ARG A 34 -11.13 27.31 17.95
C ARG A 34 -10.81 28.11 19.22
N ASN A 35 -10.37 27.42 20.26
CA ASN A 35 -9.89 27.96 21.53
C ASN A 35 -8.41 27.59 21.69
N ARG A 36 -7.55 28.62 21.69
CA ARG A 36 -6.09 28.46 21.84
C ARG A 36 -5.63 28.47 23.30
N ASP A 37 -6.53 28.81 24.22
CA ASP A 37 -6.23 28.96 25.65
C ASP A 37 -6.66 27.71 26.46
N THR A 38 -6.72 26.54 25.80
CA THR A 38 -7.01 25.26 26.44
C THR A 38 -6.17 24.14 25.84
N PHE A 39 -5.79 23.16 26.68
CA PHE A 39 -5.12 21.94 26.22
C PHE A 39 -6.10 20.90 25.65
N LEU A 40 -7.41 21.12 25.80
CA LEU A 40 -8.44 20.14 25.45
C LEU A 40 -8.63 20.04 23.94
N TYR A 41 -8.62 18.79 23.42
CA TYR A 41 -9.01 18.49 22.04
C TYR A 41 -10.51 18.78 21.79
N ASN A 42 -11.33 18.51 22.80
CA ASN A 42 -12.76 18.78 22.82
C ASN A 42 -13.23 19.13 24.23
N THR A 43 -14.22 20.03 24.35
CA THR A 43 -14.78 20.50 25.63
C THR A 43 -16.07 19.77 26.04
N GLY A 44 -16.47 18.77 25.26
CA GLY A 44 -17.66 17.95 25.44
C GLY A 44 -17.82 16.97 24.28
N PRO A 45 -18.90 16.18 24.23
CA PRO A 45 -19.13 15.23 23.15
C PRO A 45 -19.15 15.89 21.76
N ILE A 46 -18.48 15.26 20.80
CA ILE A 46 -18.50 15.63 19.38
C ILE A 46 -19.61 14.83 18.70
N THR A 47 -20.72 15.49 18.37
CA THR A 47 -21.91 14.83 17.78
C THR A 47 -22.08 15.09 16.29
N SER A 48 -21.27 15.99 15.72
CA SER A 48 -21.22 16.35 14.30
C SER A 48 -19.86 16.98 13.96
N LEU A 49 -19.52 17.07 12.66
CA LEU A 49 -18.27 17.70 12.22
C LEU A 49 -18.20 19.21 12.53
N ASN A 50 -19.34 19.88 12.68
CA ASN A 50 -19.41 21.28 13.09
C ASN A 50 -19.66 21.47 14.60
N SER A 51 -19.62 20.42 15.41
CA SER A 51 -19.89 20.50 16.86
C SER A 51 -19.00 21.56 17.51
N ALA A 52 -19.60 22.53 18.22
CA ALA A 52 -18.87 23.59 18.92
C ALA A 52 -17.90 23.04 19.98
N ASN A 53 -18.16 21.83 20.49
CA ASN A 53 -17.30 21.16 21.46
C ASN A 53 -15.97 20.68 20.86
N TRP A 54 -15.84 20.61 19.53
CA TRP A 54 -14.61 20.16 18.88
C TRP A 54 -13.62 21.32 18.74
N ASN A 55 -12.57 21.34 19.55
CA ASN A 55 -11.62 22.45 19.59
C ASN A 55 -10.57 22.36 18.47
N ARG A 56 -9.97 21.18 18.31
CA ARG A 56 -8.86 20.93 17.38
C ARG A 56 -9.30 20.05 16.21
N PHE A 57 -9.57 20.65 15.06
CA PHE A 57 -10.07 19.96 13.86
C PHE A 57 -9.14 20.18 12.66
N GLN A 58 -9.22 19.31 11.66
CA GLN A 58 -8.40 19.40 10.46
C GLN A 58 -9.28 19.48 9.21
N THR A 59 -8.91 20.34 8.28
CA THR A 59 -9.49 20.40 6.93
C THR A 59 -8.46 20.05 5.88
N TYR A 60 -8.90 19.70 4.67
CA TYR A 60 -8.01 19.47 3.55
C TYR A 60 -8.55 20.01 2.22
N THR A 61 -7.62 20.24 1.29
CA THR A 61 -7.88 20.57 -0.12
C THR A 61 -7.44 19.42 -0.99
N VAL A 62 -8.24 19.10 -2.01
CA VAL A 62 -7.91 18.12 -3.04
C VAL A 62 -7.70 18.86 -4.37
N THR A 63 -6.52 18.72 -4.94
CA THR A 63 -6.16 19.34 -6.23
C THR A 63 -5.75 18.25 -7.21
N ARG A 64 -6.33 18.27 -8.41
CA ARG A 64 -5.86 17.45 -9.54
C ARG A 64 -4.80 18.23 -10.30
N VAL A 65 -3.68 17.58 -10.58
CA VAL A 65 -2.59 18.09 -11.39
C VAL A 65 -2.43 17.16 -12.58
N GLU A 66 -2.35 17.72 -13.78
CA GLU A 66 -2.15 16.97 -15.02
C GLU A 66 -0.77 17.25 -15.61
N HIS A 67 -0.33 16.33 -16.47
CA HIS A 67 0.84 16.51 -17.31
C HIS A 67 0.82 17.89 -18.01
N GLY A 68 1.95 18.58 -18.01
CA GLY A 68 2.06 19.99 -18.43
C GLY A 68 1.72 21.02 -17.34
N GLY A 69 1.38 20.58 -16.12
CA GLY A 69 1.23 21.44 -14.95
C GLY A 69 -0.13 22.11 -14.80
N ARG A 70 -1.15 21.70 -15.56
CA ARG A 70 -2.52 22.20 -15.38
C ARG A 70 -3.06 21.72 -14.03
N THR A 71 -3.52 22.66 -13.20
CA THR A 71 -4.05 22.37 -11.87
C THR A 71 -5.53 22.70 -11.78
N THR A 72 -6.30 21.87 -11.08
CA THR A 72 -7.73 22.06 -10.82
C THR A 72 -8.03 21.71 -9.37
N VAL A 73 -8.50 22.68 -8.58
CA VAL A 73 -8.98 22.41 -7.22
C VAL A 73 -10.33 21.70 -7.33
N LEU A 74 -10.41 20.46 -6.85
CA LEU A 74 -11.62 19.66 -6.87
C LEU A 74 -12.50 19.91 -5.64
N GLY A 75 -11.88 20.21 -4.50
CA GLY A 75 -12.55 20.51 -3.24
C GLY A 75 -11.62 21.22 -2.28
N LYS A 76 -12.18 22.09 -1.44
CA LYS A 76 -11.45 22.90 -0.45
C LYS A 76 -12.22 22.88 0.88
N ASP A 77 -11.49 23.07 1.98
CA ASP A 77 -12.02 23.15 3.34
C ASP A 77 -12.85 21.90 3.72
N LEU A 78 -12.48 20.74 3.15
CA LEU A 78 -13.12 19.46 3.41
C LEU A 78 -12.73 18.99 4.81
N MET A 79 -13.72 18.66 5.63
CA MET A 79 -13.47 18.25 7.02
C MET A 79 -12.95 16.80 7.09
N CYS A 80 -11.85 16.57 7.81
CA CYS A 80 -11.55 15.25 8.34
C CYS A 80 -12.59 14.88 9.42
N PRO A 81 -12.83 13.59 9.73
CA PRO A 81 -13.50 13.25 10.99
C PRO A 81 -12.57 13.55 12.18
N PRO A 82 -13.11 13.70 13.41
CA PRO A 82 -12.26 13.70 14.61
C PRO A 82 -11.52 12.35 14.76
N CYS A 83 -10.59 12.27 15.72
CA CYS A 83 -10.07 10.99 16.16
C CYS A 83 -11.15 10.22 16.94
N ASN A 84 -11.16 8.89 16.87
CA ASN A 84 -12.02 8.08 17.74
C ASN A 84 -11.38 8.03 19.14
N ILE A 85 -11.75 8.98 19.99
CA ILE A 85 -11.08 9.21 21.27
C ILE A 85 -11.61 8.26 22.35
N GLY A 86 -12.93 8.04 22.37
CA GLY A 86 -13.57 7.24 23.42
C GLY A 86 -15.04 7.58 23.61
N PRO A 87 -15.72 6.83 24.50
CA PRO A 87 -17.17 6.88 24.65
C PRO A 87 -17.73 8.25 25.07
N LEU A 88 -16.94 9.09 25.74
CA LEU A 88 -17.39 10.44 26.15
C LEU A 88 -17.19 11.49 25.04
N SER A 89 -16.08 11.40 24.31
CA SER A 89 -15.72 12.40 23.30
C SER A 89 -16.35 12.12 21.94
N THR A 90 -16.39 10.86 21.53
CA THR A 90 -16.92 10.40 20.23
C THR A 90 -17.83 9.18 20.37
N PRO A 91 -18.96 9.28 21.11
CA PRO A 91 -19.86 8.14 21.40
C PRO A 91 -20.45 7.45 20.16
N HIS A 92 -20.54 8.17 19.04
CA HIS A 92 -21.09 7.67 17.77
C HIS A 92 -20.13 7.93 16.61
N TYR A 93 -18.90 7.42 16.74
CA TYR A 93 -17.82 7.72 15.79
C TYR A 93 -18.16 7.42 14.33
N GLU A 94 -18.82 6.29 14.06
CA GLU A 94 -19.20 5.89 12.70
C GLU A 94 -19.96 7.00 11.96
N LYS A 95 -20.94 7.64 12.62
CA LYS A 95 -21.68 8.77 12.05
C LYS A 95 -20.78 9.98 11.71
N LEU A 96 -19.73 10.21 12.50
CA LEU A 96 -18.76 11.28 12.24
C LEU A 96 -17.87 10.93 11.04
N ALA A 97 -17.44 9.66 10.95
CA ALA A 97 -16.66 9.16 9.82
C ALA A 97 -17.46 9.20 8.51
N ASP A 98 -18.73 8.81 8.53
CA ASP A 98 -19.61 8.84 7.36
C ASP A 98 -19.87 10.26 6.88
N ALA A 99 -20.11 11.19 7.81
CA ALA A 99 -20.28 12.61 7.49
C ALA A 99 -19.03 13.26 6.90
N ALA A 100 -17.85 12.64 7.06
CA ALA A 100 -16.58 13.10 6.52
C ALA A 100 -16.22 12.48 5.15
N VAL A 101 -17.13 11.71 4.56
CA VAL A 101 -17.06 11.32 3.14
C VAL A 101 -17.60 12.47 2.30
N HIS A 102 -16.75 13.07 1.46
CA HIS A 102 -17.11 14.21 0.63
C HIS A 102 -17.32 13.80 -0.83
N HIS A 103 -18.25 14.47 -1.50
CA HIS A 103 -18.50 14.32 -2.93
C HIS A 103 -17.82 15.47 -3.70
N LEU A 104 -16.99 15.13 -4.69
CA LEU A 104 -16.30 16.08 -5.57
C LEU A 104 -16.76 15.86 -7.01
N GLY A 105 -18.03 16.20 -7.27
CA GLY A 105 -18.73 15.84 -8.51
C GLY A 105 -19.06 14.33 -8.54
N ASN A 106 -18.55 13.64 -9.56
CA ASN A 106 -18.63 12.18 -9.74
C ASN A 106 -17.59 11.38 -8.91
N ARG A 107 -16.78 12.07 -8.10
CA ARG A 107 -15.76 11.46 -7.23
C ARG A 107 -16.23 11.42 -5.78
N LYS A 108 -15.64 10.51 -4.99
CA LYS A 108 -15.75 10.53 -3.52
C LYS A 108 -14.36 10.58 -2.90
N VAL A 109 -14.24 11.29 -1.79
CA VAL A 109 -12.98 11.39 -1.04
C VAL A 109 -13.23 11.24 0.46
N PHE A 110 -12.26 10.63 1.13
CA PHE A 110 -12.22 10.53 2.58
C PHE A 110 -10.75 10.69 3.03
N ALA A 111 -10.53 11.47 4.09
CA ALA A 111 -9.23 11.54 4.76
C ALA A 111 -9.46 11.54 6.27
N GLY A 112 -8.93 10.54 6.97
CA GLY A 112 -9.09 10.40 8.42
C GLY A 112 -8.73 9.03 8.95
N GLN A 113 -9.01 8.82 10.24
CA GLN A 113 -8.64 7.62 10.95
C GLN A 113 -9.47 6.39 10.47
N ARG A 114 -8.79 5.26 10.28
CA ARG A 114 -9.36 3.94 9.99
C ARG A 114 -8.64 2.87 10.80
N ALA A 115 -9.32 1.76 11.06
CA ALA A 115 -8.65 0.57 11.56
C ALA A 115 -7.69 0.08 10.47
N GLU A 116 -6.45 -0.26 10.86
CA GLU A 116 -5.48 -0.84 9.93
C GLU A 116 -6.05 -2.15 9.34
N GLY A 117 -6.06 -2.21 8.02
CA GLY A 117 -6.51 -3.37 7.26
C GLY A 117 -5.34 -4.26 6.84
N PHE A 118 -4.12 -3.71 6.72
CA PHE A 118 -2.93 -4.46 6.36
C PHE A 118 -2.53 -5.40 7.49
N TYR A 119 -3.01 -6.64 7.41
CA TYR A 119 -2.62 -7.73 8.28
C TYR A 119 -1.26 -8.27 7.81
N VAL A 120 -0.35 -8.43 8.76
CA VAL A 120 1.01 -8.92 8.52
C VAL A 120 1.63 -9.39 9.83
N ASP A 121 2.38 -10.49 9.81
CA ASP A 121 3.19 -10.94 10.95
C ASP A 121 4.61 -10.35 10.89
N LEU A 122 4.70 -9.04 11.22
CA LEU A 122 5.97 -8.31 11.23
C LEU A 122 6.98 -8.92 12.20
N GLY A 123 6.50 -9.44 13.34
CA GLY A 123 7.35 -10.06 14.35
C GLY A 123 8.07 -11.29 13.79
N SER A 124 7.37 -12.13 13.02
CA SER A 124 7.95 -13.32 12.41
C SER A 124 8.89 -12.99 11.24
N ILE A 125 8.44 -12.16 10.28
CA ILE A 125 9.22 -11.91 9.08
C ILE A 125 10.52 -11.12 9.36
N PHE A 126 10.49 -10.17 10.30
CA PHE A 126 11.67 -9.39 10.67
C PHE A 126 12.53 -10.05 11.76
N ASP A 127 12.06 -11.13 12.39
CA ASP A 127 12.90 -12.02 13.21
C ASP A 127 13.47 -13.15 12.35
N LEU A 128 14.42 -12.77 11.49
CA LEU A 128 15.18 -13.71 10.63
C LEU A 128 14.29 -14.54 9.68
N ALA A 129 13.30 -13.89 9.06
CA ALA A 129 12.38 -14.50 8.09
C ALA A 129 11.73 -15.79 8.61
N ASP A 130 11.31 -15.80 9.87
CA ASP A 130 10.66 -16.96 10.48
C ASP A 130 9.27 -17.18 9.86
N LEU A 131 9.16 -18.15 8.96
CA LEU A 131 7.93 -18.62 8.35
C LEU A 131 7.16 -19.52 9.32
N ARG A 132 6.05 -19.01 9.84
CA ARG A 132 5.15 -19.68 10.78
C ARG A 132 4.82 -21.16 10.47
N PRO A 133 4.52 -21.56 9.22
CA PRO A 133 4.25 -22.96 8.88
C PRO A 133 5.48 -23.88 9.01
N PHE A 134 6.69 -23.32 9.00
CA PHE A 134 7.96 -24.05 9.01
C PHE A 134 8.86 -23.67 10.18
N GLN A 135 8.40 -22.88 11.15
CA GLN A 135 9.21 -22.30 12.22
C GLN A 135 10.08 -23.34 12.95
N SER A 136 9.58 -24.56 13.17
CA SER A 136 10.36 -25.66 13.78
C SER A 136 11.55 -26.15 12.94
N LEU A 137 11.60 -25.79 11.66
CA LEU A 137 12.66 -26.12 10.70
C LEU A 137 13.65 -24.96 10.50
N GLN A 138 13.32 -23.74 10.93
CA GLN A 138 14.21 -22.59 10.85
C GLN A 138 15.43 -22.81 11.75
N VAL A 139 16.65 -22.60 11.27
CA VAL A 139 17.88 -23.02 11.97
C VAL A 139 18.04 -22.49 13.40
N PHE A 140 17.70 -21.22 13.65
CA PHE A 140 17.77 -20.57 14.96
C PHE A 140 16.57 -20.95 15.83
N ALA A 141 15.35 -20.93 15.30
CA ALA A 141 14.14 -21.30 16.02
C ALA A 141 14.18 -22.78 16.46
N LYS A 142 14.67 -23.67 15.58
CA LYS A 142 14.94 -25.08 15.88
C LYS A 142 15.96 -25.23 17.02
N ALA A 143 17.05 -24.45 17.01
CA ALA A 143 18.03 -24.46 18.09
C ALA A 143 17.45 -24.01 19.43
N MET A 144 16.43 -23.15 19.40
CA MET A 144 15.67 -22.69 20.57
C MET A 144 14.49 -23.60 20.95
N GLY A 145 14.22 -24.66 20.18
CA GLY A 145 13.12 -25.60 20.43
C GLY A 145 11.73 -25.06 20.07
N PHE A 146 11.65 -24.00 19.27
CA PHE A 146 10.38 -23.44 18.80
C PHE A 146 9.61 -24.45 17.94
N GLN A 147 8.28 -24.37 18.01
CA GLN A 147 7.35 -25.16 17.21
C GLN A 147 6.73 -24.28 16.14
N ASN A 148 6.10 -24.90 15.14
CA ASN A 148 5.25 -24.16 14.20
C ASN A 148 4.13 -23.44 14.99
N ALA A 149 3.87 -22.19 14.64
CA ALA A 149 2.92 -21.33 15.33
C ALA A 149 1.93 -20.72 14.33
N PRO A 150 0.73 -20.30 14.75
CA PRO A 150 -0.16 -19.50 13.92
C PRO A 150 0.41 -18.09 13.70
N GLY A 151 -0.08 -17.41 12.67
CA GLY A 151 0.22 -16.01 12.40
C GLY A 151 -0.19 -15.08 13.54
N VAL A 152 0.62 -14.06 13.79
CA VAL A 152 0.34 -12.99 14.76
C VAL A 152 0.16 -11.69 13.99
N ASN A 153 -1.06 -11.14 13.97
CA ASN A 153 -1.31 -9.86 13.33
C ASN A 153 -0.64 -8.72 14.11
N ALA A 154 0.51 -8.25 13.62
CA ALA A 154 1.30 -7.20 14.25
C ALA A 154 0.59 -5.84 14.25
N THR A 155 -0.39 -5.64 13.35
CA THR A 155 -1.19 -4.42 13.26
C THR A 155 -2.56 -4.54 13.91
N LYS A 156 -2.79 -5.61 14.68
CA LYS A 156 -4.04 -5.83 15.40
C LYS A 156 -4.36 -4.63 16.30
N GLU A 157 -5.59 -4.14 16.17
CA GLU A 157 -6.10 -3.03 16.99
C GLU A 157 -5.34 -1.70 16.81
N LEU A 158 -4.55 -1.56 15.73
CA LEU A 158 -3.93 -0.31 15.35
C LEU A 158 -4.86 0.54 14.47
N ASN A 159 -4.73 1.85 14.65
CA ASN A 159 -5.39 2.83 13.80
C ASN A 159 -4.37 3.53 12.91
N VAL A 160 -4.73 3.76 11.66
CA VAL A 160 -3.95 4.55 10.70
C VAL A 160 -4.77 5.72 10.17
N HIS A 161 -4.07 6.71 9.61
CA HIS A 161 -4.69 7.79 8.84
C HIS A 161 -4.69 7.41 7.37
N SER A 162 -5.88 7.31 6.78
CA SER A 162 -6.07 6.88 5.40
C SER A 162 -6.57 8.03 4.55
N ILE A 163 -5.98 8.18 3.37
CA ILE A 163 -6.54 8.97 2.27
C ILE A 163 -7.15 7.98 1.28
N ALA A 164 -8.44 8.11 1.01
CA ALA A 164 -9.14 7.29 0.04
C ALA A 164 -9.79 8.19 -1.01
N LEU A 165 -9.72 7.76 -2.27
CA LEU A 165 -10.28 8.48 -3.41
C LEU A 165 -10.95 7.50 -4.37
N GLN A 166 -12.22 7.75 -4.71
CA GLN A 166 -12.95 7.04 -5.75
C GLN A 166 -13.07 7.96 -6.96
N VAL A 167 -12.51 7.54 -8.08
CA VAL A 167 -12.43 8.32 -9.33
C VAL A 167 -13.01 7.50 -10.49
N PRO A 168 -13.73 8.14 -11.42
CA PRO A 168 -14.07 7.54 -12.72
C PRO A 168 -12.84 7.07 -13.50
N VAL A 169 -12.97 5.97 -14.24
CA VAL A 169 -11.88 5.38 -15.03
C VAL A 169 -11.37 6.33 -16.12
N ASP A 170 -12.27 7.07 -16.78
CA ASP A 170 -11.96 8.00 -17.87
C ASP A 170 -11.16 9.24 -17.43
N GLU A 171 -10.96 9.44 -16.13
CA GLU A 171 -10.08 10.49 -15.59
C GLU A 171 -8.68 9.99 -15.23
N LEU A 172 -8.49 8.67 -15.24
CA LEU A 172 -7.24 8.00 -14.90
C LEU A 172 -6.50 7.53 -16.16
N THR A 173 -7.23 7.18 -17.21
CA THR A 173 -6.69 6.61 -18.45
C THR A 173 -6.37 7.68 -19.48
N ASN A 174 -5.39 7.36 -20.33
CA ASN A 174 -5.06 8.20 -21.47
C ASN A 174 -6.25 8.26 -22.47
N GLY A 175 -6.48 9.44 -23.05
CA GLY A 175 -7.58 9.65 -24.00
C GLY A 175 -8.99 9.44 -23.42
N CYS A 176 -9.15 9.43 -22.09
CA CYS A 176 -10.42 9.18 -21.41
C CYS A 176 -11.01 7.79 -21.71
N TRP A 177 -10.15 6.78 -21.91
CA TRP A 177 -10.55 5.43 -22.23
C TRP A 177 -11.27 4.73 -21.05
N ASN A 178 -12.42 4.07 -21.30
CA ASN A 178 -13.18 3.35 -20.26
C ASN A 178 -13.82 2.05 -20.81
N GLY A 179 -13.14 1.42 -21.76
CA GLY A 179 -13.62 0.22 -22.46
C GLY A 179 -13.46 -1.07 -21.65
N THR A 180 -13.78 -2.19 -22.31
CA THR A 180 -13.68 -3.55 -21.74
C THR A 180 -12.64 -4.41 -22.46
N ASP A 181 -11.90 -3.83 -23.40
CA ASP A 181 -10.84 -4.53 -24.13
C ASP A 181 -9.57 -4.58 -23.28
N VAL A 182 -9.24 -5.78 -22.79
CA VAL A 182 -8.09 -6.03 -21.91
C VAL A 182 -6.76 -5.77 -22.62
N ASP A 183 -6.72 -5.89 -23.95
CA ASP A 183 -5.51 -5.69 -24.76
C ASP A 183 -5.30 -4.23 -25.18
N ASN A 184 -6.23 -3.34 -24.85
CA ASN A 184 -6.11 -1.96 -25.25
C ASN A 184 -4.90 -1.30 -24.57
N PRO A 185 -4.05 -0.56 -25.31
CA PRO A 185 -2.87 0.08 -24.72
C PRO A 185 -3.21 1.13 -23.65
N HIS A 186 -4.44 1.64 -23.60
CA HIS A 186 -4.92 2.59 -22.59
C HIS A 186 -5.62 1.91 -21.40
N ALA A 187 -5.68 0.58 -21.38
CA ALA A 187 -6.40 -0.16 -20.34
C ALA A 187 -5.62 -0.27 -19.03
N VAL A 188 -4.29 -0.12 -19.06
CA VAL A 188 -3.45 -0.30 -17.88
C VAL A 188 -2.96 1.06 -17.38
N ILE A 189 -3.11 1.28 -16.08
CA ILE A 189 -2.52 2.42 -15.37
C ILE A 189 -1.54 1.92 -14.31
N GLY A 190 -0.47 2.67 -14.07
CA GLY A 190 0.39 2.53 -12.90
C GLY A 190 -0.03 3.51 -11.81
N VAL A 191 -0.03 3.06 -10.55
CA VAL A 191 -0.40 3.89 -9.39
C VAL A 191 0.65 3.75 -8.28
N TRP A 192 1.06 4.88 -7.71
CA TRP A 192 1.86 4.93 -6.49
C TRP A 192 1.47 6.15 -5.66
N THR A 193 1.92 6.17 -4.41
CA THR A 193 1.72 7.32 -3.53
C THR A 193 3.04 7.95 -3.13
N SER A 194 3.03 9.23 -2.78
CA SER A 194 4.20 9.92 -2.26
C SER A 194 3.85 10.85 -1.09
N ALA A 195 4.86 11.11 -0.27
CA ALA A 195 4.88 12.19 0.70
C ALA A 195 6.06 13.10 0.41
N SER A 196 5.77 14.39 0.29
CA SER A 196 6.76 15.42 -0.04
C SER A 196 6.80 16.52 1.02
N ARG A 197 7.98 17.07 1.28
CA ARG A 197 8.22 18.17 2.24
C ARG A 197 8.97 19.31 1.56
N ARG A 198 8.92 20.51 2.15
CA ARG A 198 9.71 21.65 1.65
C ARG A 198 11.21 21.32 1.69
N ALA A 199 11.93 21.68 0.63
CA ALA A 199 13.36 21.36 0.46
C ALA A 199 14.27 21.87 1.59
N SER A 200 13.86 22.93 2.30
CA SER A 200 14.59 23.47 3.45
C SER A 200 13.64 23.67 4.64
N ARG A 201 14.11 23.24 5.82
CA ARG A 201 13.49 23.47 7.12
C ARG A 201 14.54 24.01 8.09
N ILE A 202 14.26 25.16 8.69
CA ILE A 202 15.08 25.81 9.71
C ILE A 202 14.32 25.68 11.03
N ILE A 203 14.91 24.95 11.98
CA ILE A 203 14.37 24.82 13.33
C ILE A 203 14.60 26.14 14.06
N GLU A 204 13.53 26.86 14.42
CA GLU A 204 13.63 28.13 15.13
C GLU A 204 13.51 27.92 16.65
N GLU A 205 14.63 28.14 17.36
CA GLU A 205 14.68 28.01 18.82
C GLU A 205 13.66 28.92 19.52
N GLY A 206 12.94 28.37 20.50
CA GLY A 206 12.04 29.13 21.38
C GLY A 206 10.71 29.57 20.77
N ARG A 207 10.46 29.32 19.48
CA ARG A 207 9.21 29.74 18.80
C ARG A 207 8.17 28.64 18.68
N GLY A 208 8.58 27.37 18.79
CA GLY A 208 7.70 26.22 18.65
C GLY A 208 7.11 26.06 17.23
N LYS A 209 7.73 26.71 16.23
CA LYS A 209 7.41 26.59 14.81
C LYS A 209 8.70 26.72 14.02
N ASP A 210 8.81 25.93 12.96
CA ASP A 210 9.95 25.96 12.06
C ASP A 210 9.65 26.79 10.82
N SER A 211 10.69 27.35 10.21
CA SER A 211 10.61 28.07 8.94
C SER A 211 10.93 27.13 7.80
N GLU A 212 10.06 27.05 6.81
CA GLU A 212 10.20 26.16 5.66
C GLU A 212 10.22 26.95 4.35
N SER A 213 11.07 26.54 3.40
CA SER A 213 11.20 27.22 2.11
C SER A 213 11.61 26.27 0.98
N GLY A 214 11.50 26.76 -0.26
CA GLY A 214 11.83 25.99 -1.47
C GLY A 214 10.68 25.14 -2.01
N PRO A 215 10.92 24.39 -3.10
CA PRO A 215 9.91 23.48 -3.67
C PRO A 215 9.60 22.31 -2.72
N PHE A 216 8.51 21.59 -3.00
CA PHE A 216 8.28 20.28 -2.39
C PHE A 216 9.22 19.26 -3.02
N VAL A 217 9.78 18.38 -2.18
CA VAL A 217 10.68 17.28 -2.56
C VAL A 217 10.14 16.01 -1.93
N GLN A 218 10.07 14.94 -2.72
CA GLN A 218 9.66 13.62 -2.26
C GLN A 218 10.63 13.11 -1.20
N VAL A 219 10.08 12.64 -0.08
CA VAL A 219 10.85 12.01 1.01
C VAL A 219 10.43 10.57 1.26
N SER A 220 9.32 10.14 0.67
CA SER A 220 8.84 8.76 0.71
C SER A 220 7.88 8.53 -0.45
N ARG A 221 7.86 7.30 -0.94
CA ARG A 221 6.85 6.81 -1.89
C ARG A 221 6.62 5.32 -1.67
N LEU A 222 5.54 4.80 -2.25
CA LEU A 222 5.32 3.36 -2.35
C LEU A 222 4.35 3.04 -3.49
N GLY A 223 4.75 2.11 -4.36
CA GLY A 223 3.88 1.42 -5.30
C GLY A 223 3.44 0.08 -4.71
N ASN A 224 4.23 -0.97 -4.93
CA ASN A 224 3.94 -2.30 -4.42
C ASN A 224 4.20 -2.41 -2.90
N PRO A 225 3.41 -3.22 -2.18
CA PRO A 225 3.70 -3.58 -0.80
C PRO A 225 5.13 -4.15 -0.66
N LEU A 226 5.75 -3.90 0.49
CA LEU A 226 7.03 -4.50 0.90
C LEU A 226 8.24 -4.28 -0.04
N PHE A 227 8.11 -3.46 -1.09
CA PHE A 227 9.19 -3.19 -2.04
C PHE A 227 10.41 -2.58 -1.33
N ASN A 228 10.19 -1.54 -0.53
CA ASN A 228 11.25 -0.90 0.25
C ASN A 228 11.63 -1.72 1.50
N GLU A 229 10.74 -2.55 1.99
CA GLU A 229 10.90 -3.33 3.21
C GLU A 229 11.86 -4.51 3.03
N VAL A 230 11.66 -5.29 1.95
CA VAL A 230 12.29 -6.62 1.76
C VAL A 230 13.16 -6.71 0.51
N LEU A 231 12.97 -5.84 -0.50
CA LEU A 231 13.75 -5.89 -1.74
C LEU A 231 14.88 -4.86 -1.78
N VAL A 232 14.61 -3.63 -1.39
CA VAL A 232 15.64 -2.57 -1.40
C VAL A 232 16.58 -2.73 -0.20
N PRO A 233 17.91 -2.80 -0.41
CA PRO A 233 18.85 -2.91 0.70
C PRO A 233 18.76 -1.73 1.65
N MET A 234 18.97 -1.99 2.95
CA MET A 234 18.87 -0.98 4.00
C MET A 234 19.63 0.32 3.69
N ALA A 235 20.86 0.22 3.19
CA ALA A 235 21.72 1.37 2.88
C ALA A 235 21.22 2.25 1.71
N ARG A 236 20.21 1.79 0.96
CA ARG A 236 19.69 2.41 -0.25
C ARG A 236 18.22 2.81 -0.14
N LYS A 237 17.55 2.51 0.98
CA LYS A 237 16.12 2.79 1.19
C LYS A 237 15.79 4.28 1.09
N ASP A 238 16.60 5.14 1.71
CA ASP A 238 16.40 6.60 1.65
C ASP A 238 16.59 7.15 0.23
N GLU A 239 17.56 6.60 -0.53
CA GLU A 239 17.75 6.95 -1.93
C GLU A 239 16.54 6.54 -2.77
N TRP A 240 16.04 5.31 -2.60
CA TRP A 240 14.86 4.82 -3.30
C TRP A 240 13.62 5.67 -3.00
N ASN A 241 13.41 6.02 -1.72
CA ASN A 241 12.32 6.86 -1.23
C ASN A 241 12.34 8.27 -1.84
N ALA A 242 13.53 8.80 -2.17
CA ALA A 242 13.70 10.15 -2.71
C ALA A 242 13.59 10.23 -4.25
N LEU A 243 13.54 9.09 -4.95
CA LEU A 243 13.49 9.01 -6.41
C LEU A 243 12.09 8.66 -6.94
N PRO A 244 11.71 9.09 -8.15
CA PRO A 244 10.46 8.66 -8.79
C PRO A 244 10.56 7.23 -9.35
N PRO A 245 9.43 6.55 -9.62
CA PRO A 245 9.43 5.22 -10.24
C PRO A 245 10.20 5.11 -11.56
N ALA A 246 10.23 6.18 -12.38
CA ALA A 246 11.04 6.24 -13.61
C ALA A 246 12.55 5.97 -13.41
N ASP A 247 13.06 6.05 -12.19
CA ASP A 247 14.45 5.75 -11.85
C ASP A 247 14.66 4.35 -11.23
N ASP A 248 13.63 3.50 -11.15
CA ASP A 248 13.68 2.21 -10.44
C ASP A 248 14.55 1.14 -11.09
N LYS A 249 14.94 1.30 -12.36
CA LYS A 249 16.00 0.49 -12.98
C LYS A 249 17.30 0.45 -12.17
N ARG A 250 17.53 1.44 -11.28
CA ARG A 250 18.67 1.48 -10.34
C ARG A 250 18.59 0.42 -9.23
N PHE A 251 17.40 -0.14 -9.01
CA PHE A 251 17.08 -1.11 -7.96
C PHE A 251 16.58 -2.44 -8.52
N ALA A 252 16.31 -2.52 -9.83
CA ALA A 252 15.81 -3.73 -10.50
C ALA A 252 16.66 -4.97 -10.27
N SER A 253 17.99 -4.83 -10.07
CA SER A 253 18.86 -5.96 -9.72
C SER A 253 18.45 -6.65 -8.42
N TYR A 254 17.91 -5.92 -7.45
CA TYR A 254 17.44 -6.49 -6.18
C TYR A 254 16.09 -7.20 -6.32
N VAL A 255 15.31 -6.88 -7.36
CA VAL A 255 14.10 -7.63 -7.73
C VAL A 255 14.47 -8.87 -8.55
N ALA A 256 15.46 -8.75 -9.43
CA ALA A 256 15.98 -9.86 -10.22
C ALA A 256 16.74 -10.90 -9.37
N HIS A 257 17.32 -10.48 -8.26
CA HIS A 257 18.06 -11.32 -7.31
C HIS A 257 17.69 -10.93 -5.87
N PRO A 258 16.47 -11.25 -5.42
CA PRO A 258 16.00 -10.86 -4.10
C PRO A 258 16.78 -11.60 -3.01
N GLU A 259 17.34 -10.84 -2.07
CA GLU A 259 18.17 -11.39 -0.98
C GLU A 259 17.41 -12.45 -0.17
N LEU A 260 16.11 -12.24 0.05
CA LEU A 260 15.27 -13.22 0.75
C LEU A 260 15.21 -14.58 0.04
N ALA A 261 15.24 -14.63 -1.31
CA ALA A 261 15.26 -15.92 -2.02
C ALA A 261 16.55 -16.72 -1.74
N GLY A 262 17.69 -16.05 -1.63
CA GLY A 262 18.95 -16.68 -1.25
C GLY A 262 19.04 -17.05 0.23
N LEU A 263 18.36 -16.30 1.11
CA LEU A 263 18.33 -16.57 2.55
C LEU A 263 17.41 -17.73 2.94
N LEU A 264 16.28 -17.92 2.25
CA LEU A 264 15.32 -18.98 2.61
C LEU A 264 15.96 -20.39 2.69
N PRO A 265 16.75 -20.87 1.71
CA PRO A 265 17.43 -22.16 1.83
C PRO A 265 18.48 -22.24 2.95
N VAL A 266 19.11 -21.11 3.30
CA VAL A 266 20.09 -21.03 4.39
C VAL A 266 19.40 -21.11 5.75
N LEU A 267 18.27 -20.42 5.90
CA LEU A 267 17.48 -20.38 7.12
C LEU A 267 16.65 -21.66 7.30
N TYR A 268 16.31 -22.35 6.20
CA TYR A 268 15.55 -23.59 6.16
C TYR A 268 16.26 -24.66 5.31
N PRO A 269 17.37 -25.25 5.82
CA PRO A 269 18.08 -26.32 5.12
C PRO A 269 17.13 -27.45 4.70
N ASP A 270 17.30 -27.92 3.47
CA ASP A 270 16.53 -29.00 2.83
C ASP A 270 15.04 -28.69 2.54
N VAL A 271 14.51 -27.51 2.93
CA VAL A 271 13.10 -27.14 2.70
C VAL A 271 12.88 -26.57 1.29
N PHE A 272 13.85 -25.80 0.78
CA PHE A 272 13.75 -25.12 -0.52
C PHE A 272 14.89 -25.49 -1.50
N PRO A 273 15.14 -26.78 -1.79
CA PRO A 273 16.27 -27.20 -2.63
C PRO A 273 16.17 -26.71 -4.09
N ASN A 274 14.98 -26.57 -4.66
CA ASN A 274 14.84 -26.06 -6.03
C ASN A 274 15.08 -24.55 -6.08
N LEU A 275 14.61 -23.79 -5.08
CA LEU A 275 14.94 -22.37 -4.93
C LEU A 275 16.45 -22.17 -4.75
N GLU A 276 17.10 -23.00 -3.95
CA GLU A 276 18.56 -22.95 -3.75
C GLU A 276 19.32 -23.15 -5.07
N ALA A 277 18.90 -24.13 -5.88
CA ALA A 277 19.49 -24.36 -7.20
C ALA A 277 19.24 -23.19 -8.16
N LEU A 278 18.06 -22.57 -8.10
CA LEU A 278 17.72 -21.39 -8.88
C LEU A 278 18.61 -20.19 -8.50
N ASP A 279 18.74 -19.89 -7.21
CA ASP A 279 19.56 -18.79 -6.71
C ASP A 279 21.04 -18.99 -7.10
N LYS A 280 21.60 -20.18 -6.86
CA LYS A 280 22.98 -20.55 -7.25
C LYS A 280 23.24 -20.47 -8.76
N SER A 281 22.21 -20.60 -9.59
CA SER A 281 22.35 -20.50 -11.05
C SER A 281 22.65 -19.06 -11.51
N GLY A 282 22.37 -18.06 -10.68
CA GLY A 282 22.51 -16.65 -11.01
C GLY A 282 21.55 -16.17 -12.10
N LYS A 283 20.54 -16.97 -12.47
CA LYS A 283 19.50 -16.56 -13.42
C LYS A 283 18.64 -15.44 -12.80
N PRO A 284 18.34 -14.37 -13.54
CA PRO A 284 17.46 -13.31 -13.04
C PRO A 284 16.03 -13.81 -12.88
N ARG A 285 15.35 -13.32 -11.84
CA ARG A 285 13.93 -13.52 -11.56
C ARG A 285 13.05 -12.67 -12.46
N ALA A 286 12.98 -13.03 -13.74
CA ALA A 286 12.15 -12.35 -14.74
C ALA A 286 10.65 -12.36 -14.39
N ASP A 287 10.20 -13.37 -13.65
CA ASP A 287 8.85 -13.44 -13.10
C ASP A 287 8.59 -12.33 -12.08
N LEU A 288 9.53 -12.06 -11.16
CA LEU A 288 9.41 -10.98 -10.18
C LEU A 288 9.55 -9.60 -10.82
N LEU A 289 10.43 -9.44 -11.81
CA LEU A 289 10.52 -8.20 -12.60
C LEU A 289 9.19 -7.89 -13.30
N ALA A 290 8.54 -8.90 -13.89
CA ALA A 290 7.21 -8.73 -14.49
C ALA A 290 6.14 -8.38 -13.44
N ILE A 291 6.11 -9.10 -12.32
CA ILE A 291 5.11 -8.88 -11.25
C ILE A 291 5.22 -7.47 -10.64
N LEU A 292 6.44 -7.01 -10.36
CA LEU A 292 6.67 -5.81 -9.55
C LEU A 292 7.05 -4.57 -10.37
N LEU A 293 7.70 -4.72 -11.53
CA LEU A 293 8.34 -3.59 -12.22
C LEU A 293 7.83 -3.28 -13.63
N THR A 294 7.30 -4.23 -14.40
CA THR A 294 6.88 -3.97 -15.80
C THR A 294 5.43 -4.35 -16.10
N GLY A 295 4.82 -5.17 -15.25
CA GLY A 295 3.53 -5.81 -15.50
C GLY A 295 3.69 -7.13 -16.28
N ILE A 296 2.64 -7.93 -16.29
CA ILE A 296 2.63 -9.28 -16.87
C ILE A 296 2.10 -9.19 -18.31
N PRO A 297 2.89 -9.56 -19.32
CA PRO A 297 2.45 -9.62 -20.70
C PRO A 297 1.35 -10.66 -20.93
N LYS A 298 0.57 -10.43 -21.99
CA LYS A 298 -0.46 -11.39 -22.43
C LYS A 298 0.12 -12.78 -22.69
N GLY A 299 -0.62 -13.80 -22.30
CA GLY A 299 -0.30 -15.20 -22.59
C GLY A 299 0.78 -15.82 -21.70
N VAL A 300 1.30 -15.09 -20.70
CA VAL A 300 2.22 -15.62 -19.70
C VAL A 300 1.49 -16.56 -18.72
N LEU A 301 0.25 -16.24 -18.36
CA LEU A 301 -0.57 -17.03 -17.44
C LEU A 301 -1.36 -18.12 -18.18
N PRO A 302 -1.08 -19.41 -17.96
CA PRO A 302 -1.77 -20.49 -18.67
C PRO A 302 -3.28 -20.56 -18.37
N ASP A 303 -3.65 -20.34 -17.10
CA ASP A 303 -5.04 -20.45 -16.64
C ASP A 303 -5.85 -19.16 -16.85
N LEU A 304 -5.17 -18.07 -17.20
CA LEU A 304 -5.76 -16.75 -17.47
C LEU A 304 -5.14 -16.15 -18.76
N PRO A 305 -5.33 -16.79 -19.93
CA PRO A 305 -4.60 -16.44 -21.16
C PRO A 305 -4.90 -15.03 -21.69
N ASP A 306 -6.06 -14.49 -21.33
CA ASP A 306 -6.50 -13.14 -21.72
C ASP A 306 -6.04 -12.06 -20.74
N PHE A 307 -5.46 -12.42 -19.59
CA PHE A 307 -4.95 -11.45 -18.63
C PHE A 307 -3.68 -10.77 -19.14
N GLN A 308 -3.61 -9.44 -18.96
CA GLN A 308 -2.37 -8.68 -19.05
C GLN A 308 -2.50 -7.38 -18.23
N ASN A 309 -1.39 -6.91 -17.66
CA ASN A 309 -1.28 -5.57 -17.08
C ASN A 309 0.10 -4.95 -17.38
N PHE A 310 0.66 -5.28 -18.55
CA PHE A 310 1.98 -4.84 -18.99
C PHE A 310 1.95 -3.37 -19.45
N THR A 311 2.90 -2.58 -18.97
CA THR A 311 3.02 -1.14 -19.29
C THR A 311 4.30 -0.82 -20.07
N GLY A 312 4.93 -1.80 -20.71
CA GLY A 312 6.18 -1.60 -21.45
C GLY A 312 7.44 -1.94 -20.67
N ALA A 313 8.59 -1.56 -21.23
CA ALA A 313 9.91 -1.96 -20.72
C ALA A 313 10.42 -1.10 -19.55
N THR A 314 9.69 -0.05 -19.15
CA THR A 314 10.07 0.78 -18.01
C THR A 314 9.93 -0.02 -16.72
N GLU A 315 11.06 -0.26 -16.07
CA GLU A 315 11.11 -0.87 -14.74
C GLU A 315 10.77 0.18 -13.69
N ALA A 316 9.56 0.11 -13.15
CA ALA A 316 8.97 1.09 -12.25
C ALA A 316 8.10 0.41 -11.18
N ASP A 317 8.38 0.69 -9.91
CA ASP A 317 7.56 0.25 -8.78
C ASP A 317 6.23 1.03 -8.76
N MET A 318 5.19 0.38 -9.28
CA MET A 318 3.83 0.90 -9.37
C MET A 318 2.85 -0.26 -9.24
N LEU A 319 1.73 -0.04 -8.56
CA LEU A 319 0.58 -0.94 -8.63
C LEU A 319 -0.08 -0.78 -10.00
N ARG A 320 0.02 -1.81 -10.83
CA ARG A 320 -0.53 -1.81 -12.19
C ARG A 320 -1.93 -2.39 -12.23
N LEU A 321 -2.89 -1.58 -12.63
CA LEU A 321 -4.29 -1.98 -12.75
C LEU A 321 -4.72 -1.92 -14.22
N ASN A 322 -5.11 -3.07 -14.77
CA ASN A 322 -5.88 -3.12 -16.00
C ASN A 322 -7.37 -2.86 -15.68
N VAL A 323 -7.83 -1.65 -15.98
CA VAL A 323 -9.20 -1.18 -15.65
C VAL A 323 -10.29 -1.83 -16.51
N ALA A 324 -9.92 -2.58 -17.56
CA ALA A 324 -10.84 -3.41 -18.33
C ALA A 324 -11.29 -4.66 -17.55
N ILE A 325 -10.45 -5.13 -16.61
CA ILE A 325 -10.73 -6.31 -15.80
C ILE A 325 -11.74 -5.95 -14.72
N ARG A 326 -12.90 -6.61 -14.76
CA ARG A 326 -14.00 -6.34 -13.83
C ARG A 326 -13.72 -6.94 -12.45
N PRO A 327 -14.22 -6.34 -11.36
CA PRO A 327 -14.16 -6.93 -10.04
C PRO A 327 -14.76 -8.34 -10.00
N THR A 328 -14.05 -9.27 -9.37
CA THR A 328 -14.47 -10.67 -9.21
C THR A 328 -15.61 -10.79 -8.19
N ALA A 329 -16.66 -11.54 -8.54
CA ALA A 329 -17.84 -11.72 -7.67
C ALA A 329 -17.55 -12.54 -6.41
N LYS A 330 -16.57 -13.45 -6.47
CA LYS A 330 -16.08 -14.27 -5.36
C LYS A 330 -14.55 -14.09 -5.28
N PRO A 331 -14.08 -13.01 -4.64
CA PRO A 331 -12.67 -12.68 -4.65
C PRO A 331 -11.86 -13.75 -3.91
N ASN A 332 -10.68 -14.08 -4.44
CA ASN A 332 -9.68 -14.90 -3.76
C ASN A 332 -8.58 -13.99 -3.20
N ILE A 333 -8.29 -14.07 -1.89
CA ILE A 333 -7.28 -13.22 -1.23
C ILE A 333 -5.88 -13.39 -1.83
N LEU A 334 -5.60 -14.52 -2.49
CA LEU A 334 -4.33 -14.78 -3.18
C LEU A 334 -4.26 -14.19 -4.60
N GLY A 335 -5.28 -13.42 -5.01
CA GLY A 335 -5.32 -12.73 -6.29
C GLY A 335 -4.96 -13.63 -7.46
N LEU A 336 -3.99 -13.18 -8.27
CA LEU A 336 -3.66 -13.81 -9.53
C LEU A 336 -3.12 -15.24 -9.38
N ILE A 337 -2.30 -15.51 -8.35
CA ILE A 337 -1.82 -16.89 -8.06
C ILE A 337 -2.94 -17.78 -7.49
N GLY A 338 -4.05 -17.19 -7.05
CA GLY A 338 -5.29 -17.87 -6.68
C GLY A 338 -6.29 -18.01 -7.82
N GLY A 339 -5.91 -17.67 -9.07
CA GLY A 339 -6.78 -17.71 -10.25
C GLY A 339 -7.75 -16.54 -10.37
N ASP A 340 -7.54 -15.46 -9.61
CA ASP A 340 -8.40 -14.28 -9.59
C ASP A 340 -7.71 -13.08 -10.27
N ALA A 341 -8.08 -12.83 -11.53
CA ALA A 341 -7.52 -11.75 -12.37
C ALA A 341 -7.76 -10.33 -11.83
N ALA A 342 -8.70 -10.13 -10.89
CA ALA A 342 -9.00 -8.82 -10.32
C ALA A 342 -8.26 -8.56 -8.99
N GLY A 343 -7.46 -9.51 -8.50
CA GLY A 343 -6.62 -9.34 -7.31
C GLY A 343 -5.16 -9.02 -7.65
N PHE A 344 -4.37 -8.77 -6.62
CA PHE A 344 -2.94 -8.51 -6.74
C PHE A 344 -2.21 -9.55 -7.62
N PRO A 345 -1.30 -9.12 -8.53
CA PRO A 345 -0.79 -7.75 -8.77
C PRO A 345 -1.59 -6.92 -9.78
N ASN A 346 -2.84 -7.25 -10.12
CA ASN A 346 -3.70 -6.39 -10.93
C ASN A 346 -4.38 -5.31 -10.07
N GLY A 347 -3.61 -4.29 -9.71
CA GLY A 347 -3.91 -3.41 -8.58
C GLY A 347 -3.80 -4.20 -7.27
N ARG A 348 -4.45 -3.70 -6.22
CA ARG A 348 -4.53 -4.37 -4.92
C ARG A 348 -5.86 -4.05 -4.28
N ARG A 349 -6.60 -5.08 -3.87
CA ARG A 349 -7.76 -4.90 -2.99
C ARG A 349 -7.26 -4.80 -1.56
N VAL A 350 -7.94 -4.00 -0.73
CA VAL A 350 -7.50 -3.75 0.66
C VAL A 350 -7.36 -5.03 1.49
N PHE A 351 -8.06 -6.10 1.11
CA PHE A 351 -8.09 -7.40 1.76
C PHE A 351 -7.28 -8.51 1.06
N ASP A 352 -6.52 -8.18 0.00
CA ASP A 352 -5.62 -9.17 -0.63
C ASP A 352 -4.48 -9.54 0.32
N ASP A 353 -4.15 -10.83 0.42
CA ASP A 353 -3.03 -11.37 1.18
C ASP A 353 -1.73 -11.24 0.38
N VAL A 354 -1.30 -10.00 0.21
CA VAL A 354 -0.12 -9.67 -0.59
C VAL A 354 1.17 -10.22 0.01
N VAL A 355 1.23 -10.38 1.34
CA VAL A 355 2.41 -10.93 2.03
C VAL A 355 2.60 -12.39 1.65
N THR A 356 1.53 -13.21 1.73
CA THR A 356 1.60 -14.60 1.27
C THR A 356 1.90 -14.66 -0.23
N VAL A 357 1.25 -13.84 -1.06
CA VAL A 357 1.47 -13.84 -2.52
C VAL A 357 2.94 -13.54 -2.87
N GLU A 358 3.52 -12.50 -2.30
CA GLU A 358 4.89 -12.08 -2.56
C GLU A 358 5.90 -13.10 -2.02
N LEU A 359 5.71 -13.63 -0.81
CA LEU A 359 6.62 -14.67 -0.27
C LEU A 359 6.59 -15.95 -1.11
N ARG A 360 5.41 -16.37 -1.59
CA ARG A 360 5.29 -17.50 -2.53
C ARG A 360 6.00 -17.24 -3.85
N ALA A 361 5.83 -16.04 -4.40
CA ALA A 361 6.53 -15.62 -5.60
C ALA A 361 8.05 -15.66 -5.39
N ILE A 362 8.57 -15.04 -4.31
CA ILE A 362 10.00 -15.06 -3.95
C ILE A 362 10.50 -16.49 -3.78
N ALA A 363 9.74 -17.38 -3.14
CA ALA A 363 10.08 -18.80 -2.97
C ALA A 363 9.99 -19.64 -4.25
N GLY A 364 9.62 -19.04 -5.38
CA GLY A 364 9.71 -19.64 -6.72
C GLY A 364 8.41 -20.15 -7.30
N VAL A 365 7.25 -19.96 -6.64
CA VAL A 365 5.93 -20.43 -7.14
C VAL A 365 5.61 -19.86 -8.53
N THR A 366 6.07 -18.64 -8.82
CA THR A 366 5.82 -17.94 -10.09
C THR A 366 6.88 -18.20 -11.16
N TYR A 367 8.01 -18.79 -10.83
CA TYR A 367 9.11 -18.99 -11.77
C TYR A 367 8.77 -19.94 -12.94
N PRO A 368 7.87 -20.95 -12.81
CA PRO A 368 7.40 -21.73 -13.95
C PRO A 368 6.75 -20.92 -15.08
N LEU A 369 6.30 -19.68 -14.80
CA LEU A 369 5.78 -18.76 -15.81
C LEU A 369 6.85 -18.33 -16.83
N VAL A 370 8.13 -18.36 -16.44
CA VAL A 370 9.27 -18.01 -17.29
C VAL A 370 10.12 -19.22 -17.67
N ASP A 371 10.17 -20.26 -16.84
CA ASP A 371 10.87 -21.51 -17.12
C ASP A 371 9.98 -22.72 -16.78
N LYS A 372 9.30 -23.27 -17.79
CA LYS A 372 8.37 -24.40 -17.66
C LYS A 372 9.02 -25.68 -17.13
N THR A 373 10.35 -25.76 -17.10
CA THR A 373 11.07 -26.93 -16.57
C THR A 373 11.30 -26.86 -15.07
N PHE A 374 11.20 -25.66 -14.49
CA PHE A 374 11.33 -25.47 -13.05
C PHE A 374 10.12 -26.05 -12.32
N LYS A 375 10.41 -26.72 -11.19
CA LYS A 375 9.40 -27.24 -10.29
C LYS A 375 9.56 -26.51 -8.95
N PRO A 376 8.56 -25.71 -8.52
CA PRO A 376 8.60 -25.09 -7.21
C PRO A 376 8.70 -26.16 -6.12
N ASP A 377 9.40 -25.83 -5.04
CA ASP A 377 9.39 -26.65 -3.84
C ASP A 377 7.97 -26.75 -3.28
N THR A 378 7.56 -27.93 -2.79
CA THR A 378 6.22 -28.11 -2.20
C THR A 378 5.98 -27.10 -1.07
N ALA A 379 6.99 -26.87 -0.24
CA ALA A 379 6.95 -25.89 0.85
C ALA A 379 6.65 -24.46 0.35
N ALA A 380 7.11 -24.09 -0.86
CA ALA A 380 6.85 -22.77 -1.42
C ALA A 380 5.34 -22.52 -1.61
N GLY A 381 4.56 -23.54 -1.96
CA GLY A 381 3.09 -23.44 -2.08
C GLY A 381 2.35 -23.40 -0.74
N GLU A 382 3.02 -23.83 0.34
CA GLU A 382 2.48 -23.89 1.70
C GLU A 382 2.80 -22.63 2.53
N ILE A 383 3.68 -21.75 2.03
CA ILE A 383 3.99 -20.46 2.68
C ILE A 383 2.70 -19.68 2.89
N THR A 384 2.55 -19.14 4.11
CA THR A 384 1.57 -18.15 4.52
C THR A 384 2.09 -17.47 5.78
N ASP A 385 1.72 -16.21 5.99
CA ASP A 385 1.94 -15.56 7.29
C ASP A 385 0.89 -15.98 8.35
N GLY A 386 -0.07 -16.84 7.97
CA GLY A 386 -1.11 -17.37 8.84
C GLY A 386 -2.23 -16.38 9.13
N LEU A 387 -2.31 -15.28 8.37
CA LEU A 387 -3.31 -14.23 8.50
C LEU A 387 -4.21 -14.17 7.25
N ASP A 388 -5.35 -13.50 7.39
CA ASP A 388 -6.32 -13.32 6.32
C ASP A 388 -7.17 -12.06 6.53
N ALA A 389 -8.12 -11.84 5.61
CA ALA A 389 -9.04 -10.71 5.66
C ALA A 389 -9.93 -10.62 6.92
N THR A 390 -9.96 -11.66 7.76
CA THR A 390 -10.69 -11.69 9.04
C THR A 390 -9.79 -11.39 10.25
N SER A 391 -8.48 -11.26 10.03
CA SER A 391 -7.48 -10.99 11.06
C SER A 391 -7.56 -9.57 11.67
N PRO A 392 -7.96 -8.51 10.94
CA PRO A 392 -8.32 -7.23 11.56
C PRO A 392 -9.56 -7.38 12.45
N LYS A 393 -9.51 -6.86 13.69
CA LYS A 393 -10.62 -6.95 14.65
C LYS A 393 -11.87 -6.21 14.16
N ASN A 394 -11.70 -5.00 13.63
CA ASN A 394 -12.79 -4.29 12.97
C ASN A 394 -12.77 -4.64 11.48
N PRO A 395 -13.88 -5.19 10.94
CA PRO A 395 -13.90 -5.69 9.56
C PRO A 395 -13.90 -4.56 8.54
N TYR A 396 -13.52 -4.90 7.31
CA TYR A 396 -13.67 -4.03 6.14
C TYR A 396 -15.12 -3.59 5.93
N LEU A 397 -15.31 -2.35 5.48
CA LEU A 397 -16.62 -1.82 5.14
C LEU A 397 -17.04 -2.28 3.75
N LYS A 398 -18.34 -2.50 3.55
CA LYS A 398 -18.92 -2.84 2.23
C LYS A 398 -19.10 -1.62 1.32
N HIS A 399 -18.72 -0.45 1.79
CA HIS A 399 -18.87 0.83 1.13
C HIS A 399 -17.60 1.67 1.32
N PHE A 400 -17.41 2.66 0.46
CA PHE A 400 -16.29 3.59 0.52
C PHE A 400 -16.16 4.22 1.93
N PRO A 401 -14.97 4.27 2.55
CA PRO A 401 -13.63 4.00 1.97
C PRO A 401 -13.11 2.55 2.15
N TYR A 402 -13.99 1.58 2.41
CA TYR A 402 -13.72 0.14 2.49
C TYR A 402 -12.84 -0.33 3.66
N LEU A 403 -12.08 0.54 4.32
CA LEU A 403 -11.37 0.22 5.57
C LEU A 403 -12.27 0.31 6.80
N GLY A 404 -12.02 -0.53 7.81
CA GLY A 404 -12.83 -0.63 9.01
C GLY A 404 -12.88 0.65 9.85
N VAL A 405 -13.94 0.80 10.64
CA VAL A 405 -14.07 1.89 11.62
C VAL A 405 -12.89 1.83 12.60
N PRO A 406 -12.22 2.95 12.92
CA PRO A 406 -11.07 2.93 13.84
C PRO A 406 -11.47 2.53 15.26
N TYR A 407 -10.54 1.89 15.96
CA TYR A 407 -10.64 1.55 17.38
C TYR A 407 -10.66 2.82 18.22
N ASP A 408 -11.41 2.83 19.32
CA ASP A 408 -11.41 3.98 20.22
C ASP A 408 -10.13 4.02 21.05
N GLY A 409 -9.51 5.20 21.15
CA GLY A 409 -8.24 5.39 21.86
C GLY A 409 -8.34 5.24 23.38
N TYR A 410 -9.55 5.16 23.94
CA TYR A 410 -9.77 4.96 25.37
C TYR A 410 -9.56 3.49 25.77
N HIS A 411 -10.11 2.54 25.01
CA HIS A 411 -9.90 1.10 25.25
C HIS A 411 -8.68 0.55 24.49
N HIS A 412 -8.24 1.22 23.43
CA HIS A 412 -7.12 0.80 22.58
C HIS A 412 -6.10 1.95 22.48
N PRO A 413 -5.43 2.33 23.58
CA PRO A 413 -4.43 3.37 23.54
C PRO A 413 -3.32 2.98 22.57
N ALA A 414 -2.84 3.94 21.78
CA ALA A 414 -1.67 3.71 20.93
C ALA A 414 -0.48 3.34 21.82
N SER A 415 0.16 2.20 21.53
CA SER A 415 1.40 1.76 22.17
C SER A 415 2.60 2.57 21.71
#